data_AF-A0A7Z7BHL0-F1
#
_entry.id   AF-A0A7Z7BHL0-F1
#
_cell.length_a   1.000
_cell.length_b   1.000
_cell.length_c   1.000
_cell.angle_alpha   90.00
_cell.angle_beta   90.00
_cell.angle_gamma   90.00
#
_symmetry.space_group_name_H-M   'P 1'
#
loop_
_entity.id
_entity.type
_entity.pdbx_description
1 polymer ?
#
loop_
_entity_poly.entity_id
_entity_poly.type
_entity_poly.pdbx_seq_one_letter_code
_entity_poly.pdbx_strand_id
1 'polypeptide(L)' 'MSEVDPIVTISDIRPFFCVKGVRKAFAAGGGDFDHFLRHGMPASELRGKGFDAQLDRVLDAIRSRAS' A
#
# COMPACT_ATOMS: atom_id res chain seq x y z
N MET A 1 -10.76 12.88 -14.01
CA MET A 1 -11.49 11.99 -13.09
C MET A 1 -10.86 12.19 -11.74
N SER A 2 -11.61 12.59 -10.71
CA SER A 2 -11.07 12.61 -9.35
C SER A 2 -10.68 11.18 -9.01
N GLU A 3 -9.39 10.87 -9.03
CA GLU A 3 -8.87 9.53 -8.74
C GLU A 3 -9.32 9.17 -7.34
N VAL A 4 -10.26 8.23 -7.24
CA VAL A 4 -10.68 7.65 -5.96
C VAL A 4 -9.42 7.10 -5.32
N ASP A 5 -9.03 7.63 -4.17
CA ASP A 5 -7.87 7.16 -3.41
C ASP A 5 -8.20 5.76 -2.87
N PRO A 6 -7.67 4.68 -3.47
CA PRO A 6 -8.12 3.34 -3.14
C PRO A 6 -7.56 2.92 -1.79
N ILE A 7 -8.36 2.17 -1.03
CA ILE A 7 -7.85 1.50 0.16
C ILE A 7 -6.96 0.34 -0.28
N VAL A 8 -5.69 0.40 0.10
CA VAL A 8 -4.71 -0.66 -0.13
C VAL A 8 -4.65 -1.53 1.10
N THR A 9 -4.68 -2.85 0.91
CA THR A 9 -4.53 -3.83 1.99
C THR A 9 -3.21 -4.58 1.88
N ILE A 10 -2.83 -5.29 2.95
CA ILE A 10 -1.65 -6.16 2.89
C ILE A 10 -1.78 -7.24 1.80
N SER A 11 -2.99 -7.71 1.51
CA SER A 11 -3.24 -8.70 0.47
C SER A 11 -2.90 -8.19 -0.93
N ASP A 12 -3.09 -6.88 -1.17
CA ASP A 12 -2.76 -6.24 -2.43
C ASP A 12 -1.25 -6.05 -2.60
N ILE A 13 -0.54 -5.79 -1.49
CA ILE A 13 0.91 -5.59 -1.50
C ILE A 13 1.70 -6.90 -1.62
N ARG A 14 1.24 -7.97 -0.97
CA ARG A 14 1.98 -9.25 -0.86
C ARG A 14 2.49 -9.85 -2.18
N PRO A 15 1.80 -9.75 -3.33
CA PRO A 15 2.31 -10.23 -4.62
C PRO A 15 3.56 -9.48 -5.10
N PHE A 16 3.74 -8.22 -4.69
CA PHE A 16 4.81 -7.35 -5.17
C PHE A 16 5.89 -7.11 -4.11
N PHE A 17 5.54 -7.22 -2.83
CA PHE A 17 6.43 -6.91 -1.73
C PHE A 17 6.14 -7.75 -0.49
N CYS A 18 7.18 -8.34 0.10
CA CYS A 18 7.01 -9.20 1.26
C CYS A 18 6.54 -8.40 2.49
N VAL A 19 5.71 -9.01 3.34
CA VAL A 19 5.16 -8.40 4.56
C VAL A 19 6.26 -7.86 5.48
N LYS A 20 7.38 -8.58 5.58
CA LYS A 20 8.56 -8.14 6.35
C LYS A 20 9.17 -6.86 5.78
N GLY A 21 9.18 -6.70 4.45
CA GLY A 21 9.62 -5.49 3.77
C GLY A 21 8.70 -4.31 4.08
N VAL A 22 7.37 -4.52 4.00
CA VAL A 22 6.37 -3.51 4.35
C VAL A 22 6.55 -3.04 5.79
N ARG A 23 6.68 -3.98 6.75
CA ARG A 23 6.91 -3.64 8.16
C ARG A 23 8.16 -2.78 8.37
N LYS A 24 9.27 -3.10 7.68
CA LYS A 24 10.49 -2.29 7.75
C LYS A 24 10.27 -0.89 7.18
N ALA A 25 9.52 -0.79 6.09
CA ALA A 25 9.24 0.48 5.43
C ALA A 25 8.38 1.39 6.33
N PHE A 26 7.34 0.84 6.98
CA PHE A 26 6.57 1.56 8.01
C PHE A 26 7.42 1.97 9.23
N ALA A 27 8.35 1.13 9.66
CA ALA A 27 9.26 1.48 10.76
C ALA A 27 10.23 2.63 10.39
N ALA A 28 10.58 2.77 9.11
CA ALA A 28 11.49 3.82 8.62
C ALA A 28 10.77 5.12 8.23
N GLY A 29 9.63 5.03 7.55
CA GLY A 29 8.85 6.18 7.08
C GLY A 29 7.73 6.63 8.03
N GLY A 30 7.57 5.95 9.15
CA GLY A 30 6.49 6.19 10.11
C GLY A 30 5.13 5.69 9.65
N GLY A 31 4.22 5.53 10.60
CA GLY A 31 2.86 5.03 10.39
C GLY A 31 2.55 3.80 11.23
N ASP A 32 1.27 3.48 11.34
CA ASP A 32 0.79 2.36 12.15
C ASP A 32 0.63 1.11 11.27
N PHE A 33 1.65 0.25 11.32
CA PHE A 33 1.63 -1.02 10.57
C PHE A 33 0.54 -1.98 11.08
N ASP A 34 0.22 -1.95 12.38
CA ASP A 34 -0.82 -2.82 12.94
C ASP A 34 -2.21 -2.36 12.50
N HIS A 35 -2.43 -1.05 12.43
CA HIS A 35 -3.64 -0.47 11.83
C HIS A 35 -3.76 -0.85 10.35
N PHE A 36 -2.69 -0.67 9.58
CA PHE A 36 -2.65 -1.05 8.15
C PHE A 36 -2.96 -2.54 7.94
N LEU A 37 -2.41 -3.43 8.77
CA LEU A 37 -2.68 -4.87 8.66
C LEU A 37 -4.14 -5.23 8.89
N ARG A 38 -4.85 -4.51 9.77
CA ARG A 38 -6.24 -4.81 10.15
C ARG A 38 -7.27 -4.14 9.24
N HIS A 39 -6.99 -2.92 8.82
CA HIS A 39 -7.98 -2.05 8.16
C HIS A 39 -7.58 -1.66 6.72
N GLY A 40 -6.33 -1.91 6.31
CA GLY A 40 -5.76 -1.26 5.15
C GLY A 40 -5.55 0.24 5.41
N MET A 41 -5.07 0.95 4.38
CA MET A 41 -4.95 2.41 4.42
C MET A 41 -5.16 2.99 3.01
N PRO A 42 -5.61 4.26 2.91
CA PRO A 42 -5.61 4.98 1.63
C PRO A 42 -4.23 4.98 0.99
N ALA A 43 -4.16 4.94 -0.34
CA ALA A 43 -2.88 4.92 -1.04
C ALA A 43 -2.07 6.20 -0.79
N SER A 44 -2.73 7.35 -0.65
CA SER A 44 -2.08 8.62 -0.31
C SER A 44 -1.32 8.57 1.03
N GLU A 45 -1.87 7.87 2.03
CA GLU A 45 -1.25 7.68 3.36
C GLU A 45 -0.02 6.77 3.32
N LEU A 46 0.05 5.89 2.32
CA LEU A 46 1.18 4.96 2.12
C LEU A 46 2.35 5.60 1.35
N ARG A 47 2.12 6.74 0.70
CA ARG A 47 3.16 7.45 -0.05
C ARG A 47 4.26 7.95 0.88
N GLY A 48 5.50 7.89 0.40
CA GLY A 48 6.67 8.35 1.15
C GLY A 48 7.09 7.42 2.29
N LYS A 49 6.40 6.27 2.48
CA LYS A 49 6.80 5.25 3.47
C LYS A 49 7.94 4.34 2.99
N GLY A 50 8.55 4.63 1.84
CA GLY A 50 9.76 3.95 1.34
C GLY A 50 9.52 2.70 0.48
N PHE A 51 8.29 2.48 0.00
CA PHE A 51 7.94 1.42 -0.95
C PHE A 51 7.07 1.91 -2.11
N ASP A 52 7.25 3.18 -2.50
CA ASP A 52 6.41 3.85 -3.49
C ASP A 52 6.41 3.13 -4.85
N ALA A 53 7.55 2.61 -5.29
CA ALA A 53 7.65 1.86 -6.54
C ALA A 53 6.82 0.57 -6.53
N GLN A 54 6.70 -0.09 -5.37
CA GLN A 54 5.85 -1.26 -5.18
C GLN A 54 4.38 -0.84 -5.06
N LEU A 55 4.11 0.29 -4.39
CA LEU A 55 2.77 0.86 -4.29
C LEU A 55 2.20 1.20 -5.67
N ASP A 56 2.99 1.76 -6.59
CA ASP A 56 2.55 2.03 -7.96
C ASP A 56 2.06 0.76 -8.67
N ARG A 57 2.81 -0.33 -8.57
CA ARG A 57 2.42 -1.64 -9.15
C ARG A 57 1.13 -2.18 -8.54
N VAL A 58 0.94 -1.97 -7.25
CA VAL A 58 -0.28 -2.35 -6.53
C VAL A 58 -1.47 -1.55 -7.06
N LEU A 59 -1.30 -0.23 -7.24
CA LEU A 59 -2.36 0.64 -7.75
C LEU A 59 -2.75 0.30 -9.19
N ASP A 60 -1.77 0.00 -10.05
CA ASP A 60 -2.03 -0.47 -11.41
C ASP A 60 -2.84 -1.77 -11.39
N ALA A 61 -2.46 -2.73 -10.55
CA ALA A 61 -3.18 -4.01 -10.42
C ALA A 61 -4.62 -3.82 -9.89
N ILE A 62 -4.83 -2.90 -8.95
CA ILE A 62 -6.17 -2.56 -8.45
C ILE A 62 -7.03 -1.95 -9.57
N ARG A 63 -6.47 -1.01 -10.34
CA ARG A 63 -7.16 -0.36 -11.47
C ARG A 63 -7.55 -1.37 -12.54
N SER A 64 -6.65 -2.31 -12.87
CA SER A 64 -6.94 -3.37 -13.86
C SER A 64 -8.04 -4.34 -13.43
N ARG A 65 -8.30 -4.50 -12.12
CA ARG A 65 -9.41 -5.34 -11.61
C ARG A 65 -10.75 -4.60 -11.58
N ALA A 66 -10.71 -3.27 -11.47
CA ALA A 66 -11.90 -2.42 -11.45
C ALA A 66 -12.46 -2.11 -12.85
N SER A 67 -11.73 -2.54 -13.90
CA SER A 67 -12.09 -2.40 -15.32
C SER A 67 -12.79 -3.66 -15.82
#